data_AF-A0A349UJ66-F1
#
_entry.id   AF-A0A349UJ66-F1
#
_cell.length_a   1.000
_cell.length_b   1.000
_cell.length_c   1.000
_cell.angle_alpha   90.00
_cell.angle_beta   90.00
_cell.angle_gamma   90.00
#
_symmetry.space_group_name_H-M   'P 1'
#
loop_
_entity.id
_entity.type
_entity.pdbx_description
1 polymer ?
#
loop_
_entity_poly.entity_id
_entity_poly.type
_entity_poly.pdbx_seq_one_letter_code
_entity_poly.pdbx_strand_id
1 'polypeptide(L)'
;LAAARQAVAATGYDEISLLSLSTSDYPRLDELIERLNAEFAPRHVSISLPSLRVDSQLRLLPALTSTVRKGGLTIAAEAGSERLRRAIRKGITETDMLAGVREAYRAGWRKVKVYFMAGLPGETPDDIDEIFRLCLRLSDARREVDGQRGAIGASVSWFVPKPHTPMQWCPMRDAEYFFSVRSRLRELSRRSPVTFRFHWIERSVLEGVIARGDRRLADAIEAA
;
A
#
# COMPACT_ATOMS: atom_id res chain seq x y z
N LEU A 1 17.59 -17.65 12.42
CA LEU A 1 16.92 -18.69 13.23
C LEU A 1 17.15 -18.52 14.73
N ALA A 2 18.39 -18.47 15.23
CA ALA A 2 18.66 -18.35 16.68
C ALA A 2 17.92 -17.18 17.36
N ALA A 3 17.97 -15.98 16.78
CA ALA A 3 17.24 -14.81 17.29
C ALA A 3 15.71 -15.03 17.33
N ALA A 4 15.14 -15.67 16.30
CA ALA A 4 13.71 -15.98 16.26
C ALA A 4 13.30 -16.99 17.35
N ARG A 5 14.14 -18.03 17.60
CA ARG A 5 13.92 -19.00 18.68
C ARG A 5 13.87 -18.31 20.04
N GLN A 6 14.86 -17.46 20.29
CA GLN A 6 14.97 -16.72 21.54
C GLN A 6 13.79 -15.77 21.73
N ALA A 7 13.39 -15.05 20.68
CA ALA A 7 12.26 -14.13 20.73
C ALA A 7 10.95 -14.86 21.04
N VAL A 8 10.62 -15.94 20.32
CA VAL A 8 9.39 -16.71 20.55
C VAL A 8 9.39 -17.35 21.95
N ALA A 9 10.51 -17.93 22.37
CA ALA A 9 10.62 -18.55 23.70
C ALA A 9 10.46 -17.54 24.85
N ALA A 10 10.98 -16.31 24.66
CA ALA A 10 10.91 -15.26 25.68
C ALA A 10 9.55 -14.55 25.73
N THR A 11 8.81 -14.50 24.62
CA THR A 11 7.60 -13.65 24.51
C THR A 11 6.29 -14.43 24.39
N GLY A 12 6.32 -15.64 23.83
CA GLY A 12 5.10 -16.41 23.54
C GLY A 12 4.25 -15.86 22.39
N TYR A 13 4.74 -14.90 21.60
CA TYR A 13 4.00 -14.37 20.44
C TYR A 13 3.81 -15.42 19.33
N ASP A 14 2.68 -15.31 18.63
CA ASP A 14 2.26 -16.14 17.49
C ASP A 14 2.64 -15.54 16.13
N GLU A 15 3.46 -14.48 16.11
CA GLU A 15 3.97 -13.82 14.91
C GLU A 15 5.42 -13.37 15.09
N ILE A 16 6.26 -13.64 14.08
CA ILE A 16 7.62 -13.10 13.93
C ILE A 16 7.60 -12.10 12.77
N SER A 17 7.97 -10.85 13.02
CA SER A 17 8.04 -9.81 11.98
C SER A 17 9.48 -9.54 11.56
N LEU A 18 9.79 -9.63 10.25
CA LEU A 18 11.09 -9.25 9.70
C LEU A 18 11.10 -7.79 9.28
N LEU A 19 11.65 -6.95 10.17
CA LEU A 19 11.71 -5.50 10.01
C LEU A 19 13.02 -5.07 9.32
N SER A 20 12.90 -4.30 8.25
CA SER A 20 14.02 -3.61 7.61
C SER A 20 13.51 -2.45 6.74
N LEU A 21 14.41 -1.65 6.16
CA LEU A 21 14.05 -0.61 5.17
C LEU A 21 13.59 -1.22 3.84
N SER A 22 14.18 -2.35 3.45
CA SER A 22 13.76 -3.10 2.25
C SER A 22 14.11 -4.57 2.43
N THR A 23 13.14 -5.34 2.93
CA THR A 23 13.40 -6.74 3.29
C THR A 23 13.75 -7.58 2.06
N SER A 24 13.23 -7.19 0.90
CA SER A 24 13.52 -7.76 -0.41
C SER A 24 14.97 -7.68 -0.86
N ASP A 25 15.74 -6.72 -0.33
CA ASP A 25 17.12 -6.53 -0.76
C ASP A 25 18.05 -7.58 -0.11
N TYR A 26 17.54 -8.42 0.81
CA TYR A 26 18.29 -9.54 1.38
C TYR A 26 18.38 -10.72 0.36
N PRO A 27 19.59 -11.10 -0.09
CA PRO A 27 19.76 -12.06 -1.19
C PRO A 27 19.24 -13.47 -0.93
N ARG A 28 19.06 -13.84 0.34
CA ARG A 28 18.61 -15.17 0.77
C ARG A 28 17.27 -15.11 1.49
N LEU A 29 16.42 -14.15 1.11
CA LEU A 29 15.11 -13.96 1.74
C LEU A 29 14.24 -15.21 1.61
N ASP A 30 14.23 -15.85 0.45
CA ASP A 30 13.43 -17.04 0.16
C ASP A 30 13.84 -18.20 1.08
N GLU A 31 15.14 -18.51 1.11
CA GLU A 31 15.71 -19.52 2.02
C GLU A 31 15.42 -19.20 3.49
N LEU A 32 15.50 -17.93 3.88
CA LEU A 32 15.20 -17.51 5.24
C LEU A 32 13.73 -17.73 5.61
N ILE A 33 12.80 -17.36 4.72
CA ILE A 33 11.36 -17.57 4.91
C ILE A 33 11.05 -19.06 4.99
N GLU A 34 11.59 -19.87 4.07
CA GLU A 34 11.39 -21.33 4.07
C GLU A 34 11.86 -21.95 5.38
N ARG A 35 13.07 -21.59 5.84
CA ARG A 35 13.63 -22.12 7.09
C ARG A 35 12.85 -21.67 8.32
N LEU A 36 12.38 -20.42 8.34
CA LEU A 36 11.52 -19.93 9.41
C LEU A 36 10.17 -20.67 9.42
N ASN A 37 9.53 -20.82 8.26
CA ASN A 37 8.27 -21.54 8.14
C ASN A 37 8.40 -23.00 8.57
N ALA A 38 9.43 -23.72 8.10
CA ALA A 38 9.66 -25.10 8.47
C ALA A 38 9.81 -25.29 9.99
N GLU A 39 10.40 -24.32 10.68
CA GLU A 39 10.63 -24.40 12.12
C GLU A 39 9.42 -23.97 12.96
N PHE A 40 8.71 -22.92 12.53
CA PHE A 40 7.72 -22.21 13.35
C PHE A 40 6.27 -22.55 12.97
N ALA A 41 6.00 -23.06 11.77
CA ALA A 41 4.65 -23.49 11.37
C ALA A 41 4.05 -24.57 12.28
N PRO A 42 4.79 -25.62 12.72
CA PRO A 42 4.27 -26.63 13.65
C PRO A 42 3.92 -26.06 15.03
N ARG A 43 4.43 -24.86 15.36
CA ARG A 43 4.15 -24.13 16.60
C ARG A 43 3.06 -23.07 16.43
N HIS A 44 2.41 -23.03 15.27
CA HIS A 44 1.43 -22.01 14.91
C HIS A 44 1.96 -20.56 15.00
N VAL A 45 3.26 -20.37 14.81
CA VAL A 45 3.88 -19.04 14.76
C VAL A 45 4.03 -18.61 13.31
N SER A 46 3.44 -17.48 12.96
CA SER A 46 3.40 -16.90 11.61
C SER A 46 4.58 -15.98 11.31
N ILE A 47 4.91 -15.79 10.03
CA ILE A 47 5.99 -14.89 9.58
C ILE A 47 5.40 -13.68 8.85
N SER A 48 5.75 -12.48 9.31
CA SER A 48 5.23 -11.20 8.81
C SER A 48 6.33 -10.37 8.16
N LEU A 49 6.04 -9.81 6.99
CA LEU A 49 6.96 -9.00 6.17
C LEU A 49 6.36 -7.61 5.89
N PRO A 50 6.27 -6.73 6.90
CA PRO A 50 5.56 -5.45 6.76
C PRO A 50 6.27 -4.46 5.83
N SER A 51 7.60 -4.57 5.69
CA SER A 51 8.44 -3.66 4.89
C SER A 51 8.83 -4.19 3.51
N LEU A 52 8.11 -5.19 3.00
CA LEU A 52 8.45 -5.78 1.72
C LEU A 52 7.90 -4.91 0.58
N ARG A 53 8.75 -4.52 -0.38
CA ARG A 53 8.29 -3.79 -1.57
C ARG A 53 7.26 -4.64 -2.31
N VAL A 54 6.26 -3.99 -2.92
CA VAL A 54 5.14 -4.68 -3.56
C VAL A 54 5.61 -5.69 -4.61
N ASP A 55 6.56 -5.31 -5.47
CA ASP A 55 7.12 -6.21 -6.49
C ASP A 55 7.70 -7.50 -5.88
N SER A 56 8.33 -7.38 -4.71
CA SER A 56 8.91 -8.50 -3.99
C SER A 56 7.88 -9.25 -3.16
N GLN A 57 6.88 -8.57 -2.60
CA GLN A 57 5.72 -9.21 -1.96
C GLN A 57 5.03 -10.13 -2.95
N LEU A 58 4.75 -9.63 -4.15
CA LEU A 58 4.05 -10.37 -5.19
C LEU A 58 4.85 -11.60 -5.66
N ARG A 59 6.19 -11.51 -5.76
CA ARG A 59 7.06 -12.67 -6.04
C ARG A 59 7.05 -13.72 -4.92
N LEU A 60 7.04 -13.29 -3.67
CA LEU A 60 7.17 -14.17 -2.50
C LEU A 60 5.84 -14.69 -1.96
N LEU A 61 4.73 -14.26 -2.57
CA LEU A 61 3.39 -14.70 -2.21
C LEU A 61 3.29 -16.22 -2.03
N PRO A 62 3.75 -17.09 -2.97
CA PRO A 62 3.68 -18.55 -2.83
C PRO A 62 4.35 -19.09 -1.55
N ALA A 63 5.51 -18.54 -1.17
CA ALA A 63 6.27 -18.96 0.01
C ALA A 63 5.65 -18.47 1.34
N LEU A 64 4.83 -17.41 1.30
CA LEU A 64 4.15 -16.84 2.46
C LEU A 64 2.76 -17.44 2.73
N THR A 65 2.25 -18.27 1.81
CA THR A 65 0.87 -18.78 1.85
C THR A 65 0.57 -19.80 2.94
N SER A 66 1.59 -20.50 3.45
CA SER A 66 1.41 -21.66 4.34
C SER A 66 1.35 -21.32 5.84
N THR A 67 1.76 -20.11 6.24
CA THR A 67 1.99 -19.76 7.66
C THR A 67 1.31 -18.49 8.14
N VAL A 68 0.82 -17.64 7.24
CA VAL A 68 0.24 -16.34 7.60
C VAL A 68 -1.27 -16.48 7.71
N ARG A 69 -1.88 -16.09 8.84
CA ARG A 69 -3.33 -15.80 8.88
C ARG A 69 -3.58 -14.88 7.70
N LYS A 70 -4.31 -15.31 6.67
CA LYS A 70 -4.49 -14.64 5.37
C LYS A 70 -4.99 -13.19 5.55
N GLY A 71 -4.09 -12.30 5.96
CA GLY A 71 -4.31 -10.89 6.17
C GLY A 71 -4.40 -10.21 4.81
N GLY A 72 -5.03 -9.04 4.75
CA GLY A 72 -5.22 -8.35 3.47
C GLY A 72 -3.88 -8.05 2.78
N LEU A 73 -3.65 -8.63 1.60
CA LEU A 73 -2.54 -8.26 0.72
C LEU A 73 -2.59 -6.75 0.47
N THR A 74 -1.46 -6.07 0.52
CA THR A 74 -1.38 -4.62 0.37
C THR A 74 -0.49 -4.24 -0.79
N ILE A 75 -0.97 -3.35 -1.66
CA ILE A 75 -0.26 -2.84 -2.84
C ILE A 75 -0.15 -1.33 -2.76
N ALA A 76 1.06 -0.79 -2.73
CA ALA A 76 1.32 0.63 -2.90
C ALA A 76 1.42 1.00 -4.39
N ALA A 77 0.28 1.33 -5.00
CA ALA A 77 0.20 1.76 -6.40
C ALA A 77 0.63 3.23 -6.57
N GLU A 78 0.42 4.05 -5.53
CA GLU A 78 0.70 5.49 -5.43
C GLU A 78 -0.14 6.37 -6.36
N ALA A 79 -0.29 6.02 -7.63
CA ALA A 79 -1.07 6.76 -8.61
C ALA A 79 -1.91 5.82 -9.50
N GLY A 80 -3.04 6.33 -9.99
CA GLY A 80 -3.98 5.57 -10.84
C GLY A 80 -3.42 5.29 -12.23
N SER A 81 -2.86 6.30 -12.89
CA SER A 81 -2.30 6.15 -14.24
C SER A 81 -0.82 5.77 -14.23
N GLU A 82 -0.39 5.05 -15.27
CA GLU A 82 1.03 4.70 -15.42
C GLU A 82 1.92 5.93 -15.66
N ARG A 83 1.39 6.93 -16.35
CA ARG A 83 2.07 8.22 -16.57
C ARG A 83 2.46 8.87 -15.25
N LEU A 84 1.54 8.98 -14.29
CA LEU A 84 1.84 9.55 -12.97
C LEU A 84 2.74 8.65 -12.14
N ARG A 85 2.56 7.32 -12.17
CA ARG A 85 3.49 6.38 -11.51
C ARG A 85 4.93 6.59 -12.00
N ARG A 86 5.13 6.73 -13.32
CA ARG A 86 6.44 7.03 -13.90
C ARG A 86 6.96 8.41 -13.49
N ALA A 87 6.10 9.44 -13.47
CA ALA A 87 6.48 10.80 -13.06
C ALA A 87 7.04 10.85 -11.62
N ILE A 88 6.50 10.03 -10.71
CA ILE A 88 6.98 9.93 -9.33
C ILE A 88 8.05 8.85 -9.13
N ARG A 89 8.62 8.30 -10.22
CA ARG A 89 9.62 7.22 -10.24
C ARG A 89 9.16 5.94 -9.53
N LYS A 90 7.87 5.63 -9.57
CA LYS A 90 7.35 4.34 -9.11
C LYS A 90 7.49 3.31 -10.23
N GLY A 91 8.40 2.35 -10.04
CA GLY A 91 8.73 1.33 -11.04
C GLY A 91 7.71 0.19 -11.17
N ILE A 92 6.63 0.17 -10.39
CA ILE A 92 5.63 -0.89 -10.48
C ILE A 92 4.66 -0.63 -11.63
N THR A 93 4.61 -1.55 -12.60
CA THR A 93 3.69 -1.46 -13.72
C THR A 93 2.32 -2.04 -13.36
N GLU A 94 1.32 -1.74 -14.18
CA GLU A 94 0.01 -2.36 -14.01
C GLU A 94 0.06 -3.88 -14.21
N THR A 95 0.87 -4.35 -15.16
CA THR A 95 1.09 -5.77 -15.42
C THR A 95 1.65 -6.48 -14.19
N ASP A 96 2.63 -5.87 -13.51
CA ASP A 96 3.20 -6.43 -12.28
C ASP A 96 2.14 -6.56 -11.18
N MET A 97 1.32 -5.51 -10.99
CA MET A 97 0.24 -5.52 -10.01
C MET A 97 -0.80 -6.61 -10.32
N LEU A 98 -1.21 -6.73 -11.59
CA LEU A 98 -2.17 -7.75 -12.02
C LEU A 98 -1.61 -9.16 -11.83
N ALA A 99 -0.36 -9.40 -12.22
CA ALA A 99 0.29 -10.70 -12.05
C ALA A 99 0.31 -11.12 -10.57
N GLY A 100 0.76 -10.24 -9.69
CA GLY A 100 0.81 -10.56 -8.27
C GLY A 100 -0.55 -10.71 -7.59
N VAL A 101 -1.53 -9.91 -7.99
CA VAL A 101 -2.91 -10.07 -7.48
C VAL A 101 -3.53 -11.39 -7.94
N ARG A 102 -3.27 -11.84 -9.16
CA ARG A 102 -3.71 -13.18 -9.63
C ARG A 102 -3.11 -14.29 -8.78
N GLU A 103 -1.81 -14.24 -8.49
CA GLU A 103 -1.16 -15.22 -7.62
C GLU A 103 -1.76 -15.21 -6.21
N ALA A 104 -2.04 -14.03 -5.66
CA ALA A 104 -2.71 -13.91 -4.38
C ALA A 104 -4.09 -14.58 -4.39
N TYR A 105 -4.88 -14.36 -5.44
CA TYR A 105 -6.19 -15.01 -5.58
C TYR A 105 -6.07 -16.52 -5.73
N ARG A 106 -5.09 -17.03 -6.50
CA ARG A 106 -4.79 -18.47 -6.60
C ARG A 106 -4.44 -19.08 -5.24
N ALA A 107 -3.73 -18.33 -4.40
CA ALA A 107 -3.41 -18.72 -3.03
C ALA A 107 -4.56 -18.52 -2.02
N GLY A 108 -5.72 -18.04 -2.48
CA GLY A 108 -6.95 -17.96 -1.72
C GLY A 108 -7.17 -16.66 -0.95
N TRP A 109 -6.39 -15.60 -1.23
CA TRP A 109 -6.79 -14.26 -0.78
C TRP A 109 -8.13 -13.88 -1.43
N ARG A 110 -8.98 -13.17 -0.69
CA ARG A 110 -10.28 -12.69 -1.18
C ARG A 110 -10.38 -11.17 -1.21
N LYS A 111 -9.46 -10.49 -0.52
CA LYS A 111 -9.42 -9.04 -0.38
C LYS A 111 -7.99 -8.52 -0.57
N VAL A 112 -7.86 -7.48 -1.39
CA VAL A 112 -6.61 -6.75 -1.62
C VAL A 112 -6.81 -5.30 -1.19
N LYS A 113 -5.84 -4.75 -0.47
CA LYS A 113 -5.76 -3.33 -0.11
C LYS A 113 -4.82 -2.63 -1.08
N VAL A 114 -5.18 -1.44 -1.51
CA VAL A 114 -4.36 -0.65 -2.44
C VAL A 114 -4.21 0.77 -1.91
N TYR A 115 -2.99 1.31 -1.93
CA TYR A 115 -2.70 2.68 -1.51
C TYR A 115 -2.44 3.58 -2.72
N PHE A 116 -3.08 4.74 -2.68
CA PHE A 116 -2.98 5.81 -3.67
C PHE A 116 -2.75 7.14 -2.96
N MET A 117 -2.22 8.09 -3.72
CA MET A 117 -2.10 9.49 -3.39
C MET A 117 -2.76 10.30 -4.51
N ALA A 118 -3.53 11.34 -4.14
CA ALA A 118 -4.15 12.27 -5.08
C ALA A 118 -3.67 13.70 -4.81
N GLY A 119 -3.64 14.53 -5.84
CA GLY A 119 -3.12 15.89 -5.85
C GLY A 119 -1.68 15.99 -6.37
N LEU A 120 -1.18 14.99 -7.10
CA LEU A 120 0.18 14.98 -7.63
C LEU A 120 0.38 16.09 -8.69
N PRO A 121 1.59 16.64 -8.84
CA PRO A 121 1.89 17.62 -9.88
C PRO A 121 1.59 17.08 -11.29
N GLY A 122 0.81 17.82 -12.06
CA GLY A 122 0.42 17.42 -13.42
C GLY A 122 -0.64 16.31 -13.49
N GLU A 123 -1.35 16.04 -12.39
CA GLU A 123 -2.50 15.15 -12.35
C GLU A 123 -3.72 15.76 -13.06
N THR A 124 -4.41 14.95 -13.86
CA THR A 124 -5.62 15.31 -14.59
C THR A 124 -6.84 14.58 -14.02
N PRO A 125 -8.07 15.03 -14.34
CA PRO A 125 -9.28 14.30 -13.96
C PRO A 125 -9.29 12.83 -14.41
N ASP A 126 -8.72 12.53 -15.58
CA ASP A 126 -8.63 11.15 -16.08
C ASP A 126 -7.72 10.27 -15.23
N ASP A 127 -6.65 10.82 -14.65
CA ASP A 127 -5.78 10.08 -13.74
C ASP A 127 -6.48 9.70 -12.44
N ILE A 128 -7.38 10.56 -11.95
CA ILE A 128 -8.24 10.27 -10.80
C ILE A 128 -9.20 9.14 -11.13
N ASP A 129 -9.84 9.17 -12.30
CA ASP A 129 -10.71 8.09 -12.74
C ASP A 129 -9.93 6.77 -12.93
N GLU A 130 -8.67 6.83 -13.38
CA GLU A 130 -7.80 5.65 -13.49
C GLU A 130 -7.54 4.97 -12.14
N ILE A 131 -7.60 5.68 -11.00
CA ILE A 131 -7.51 5.03 -9.68
C ILE A 131 -8.61 3.96 -9.54
N PHE A 132 -9.84 4.32 -9.89
CA PHE A 132 -10.97 3.40 -9.84
C PHE A 132 -10.86 2.31 -10.91
N ARG A 133 -10.50 2.66 -12.15
CA ARG A 133 -10.39 1.69 -13.24
C ARG A 133 -9.30 0.65 -12.95
N LEU A 134 -8.15 1.05 -12.41
CA LEU A 134 -7.12 0.13 -11.95
C LEU A 134 -7.66 -0.80 -10.86
N CYS A 135 -8.36 -0.28 -9.85
CA CYS A 135 -8.97 -1.10 -8.80
C CYS A 135 -9.96 -2.12 -9.38
N LEU A 136 -10.77 -1.74 -10.36
CA LEU A 136 -11.67 -2.67 -11.05
C LEU A 136 -10.91 -3.78 -11.76
N ARG A 137 -9.84 -3.45 -12.50
CA ARG A 137 -9.00 -4.46 -13.17
C ARG A 137 -8.36 -5.42 -12.18
N LEU A 138 -7.87 -4.94 -11.04
CA LEU A 138 -7.34 -5.78 -9.95
C LEU A 138 -8.42 -6.65 -9.30
N SER A 139 -9.66 -6.17 -9.18
CA SER A 139 -10.80 -6.97 -8.74
C SER A 139 -11.15 -8.07 -9.74
N ASP A 140 -11.21 -7.72 -11.03
CA ASP A 140 -11.60 -8.60 -12.13
C ASP A 140 -10.56 -9.68 -12.43
N ALA A 141 -9.30 -9.46 -12.09
CA ALA A 141 -8.25 -10.47 -12.19
C ALA A 141 -8.59 -11.78 -11.43
N ARG A 142 -9.47 -11.73 -10.43
CA ARG A 142 -9.96 -12.94 -9.73
C ARG A 142 -10.88 -13.81 -10.61
N ARG A 143 -11.56 -13.22 -11.60
CA ARG A 143 -12.48 -13.97 -12.48
C ARG A 143 -11.76 -15.06 -13.24
N GLU A 144 -10.50 -14.82 -13.59
CA GLU A 144 -9.62 -15.80 -14.24
C GLU A 144 -9.24 -16.98 -13.33
N VAL A 145 -9.44 -16.86 -12.01
CA VAL A 145 -9.08 -17.87 -11.02
C VAL A 145 -10.29 -18.71 -10.62
N ASP A 146 -11.40 -18.08 -10.22
CA ASP A 146 -12.58 -18.77 -9.69
C ASP A 146 -13.92 -18.20 -10.17
N GLY A 147 -13.92 -17.38 -11.23
CA GLY A 147 -15.11 -16.74 -11.80
C GLY A 147 -15.70 -15.61 -10.95
N GLN A 148 -15.18 -15.35 -9.75
CA GLN A 148 -15.67 -14.29 -8.85
C GLN A 148 -14.84 -13.01 -8.96
N ARG A 149 -15.35 -11.92 -8.37
CA ARG A 149 -14.60 -10.67 -8.19
C ARG A 149 -13.88 -10.65 -6.84
N GLY A 150 -12.68 -10.07 -6.80
CA GLY A 150 -11.95 -9.82 -5.55
C GLY A 150 -12.42 -8.52 -4.89
N ALA A 151 -12.48 -8.48 -3.56
CA ALA A 151 -12.81 -7.25 -2.84
C ALA A 151 -11.59 -6.32 -2.79
N ILE A 152 -11.75 -5.05 -3.16
CA ILE A 152 -10.65 -4.07 -3.14
C ILE A 152 -10.90 -3.01 -2.07
N GLY A 153 -9.95 -2.83 -1.17
CA GLY A 153 -9.92 -1.73 -0.20
C GLY A 153 -8.89 -0.68 -0.62
N ALA A 154 -9.33 0.37 -1.32
CA ALA A 154 -8.45 1.44 -1.75
C ALA A 154 -8.35 2.53 -0.67
N SER A 155 -7.14 2.93 -0.31
CA SER A 155 -6.88 4.04 0.62
C SER A 155 -6.21 5.18 -0.16
N VAL A 156 -6.82 6.36 -0.10
CA VAL A 156 -6.35 7.56 -0.82
C VAL A 156 -5.85 8.57 0.21
N SER A 157 -4.56 8.89 0.13
CA SER A 157 -3.95 10.02 0.83
C SER A 157 -3.88 11.25 -0.09
N TRP A 158 -3.64 12.40 0.52
CA TRP A 158 -3.51 13.66 -0.20
C TRP A 158 -2.03 13.98 -0.36
N PHE A 159 -1.64 14.46 -1.53
CA PHE A 159 -0.29 14.92 -1.80
C PHE A 159 0.04 16.09 -0.87
N VAL A 160 1.07 15.90 -0.06
CA VAL A 160 1.65 16.94 0.79
C VAL A 160 3.11 17.11 0.38
N PRO A 161 3.55 18.31 -0.03
CA PRO A 161 4.94 18.56 -0.41
C PRO A 161 5.81 18.45 0.84
N LYS A 162 6.57 17.36 0.93
CA LYS A 162 7.45 17.08 2.08
C LYS A 162 8.80 17.77 1.91
N PRO A 163 9.37 18.35 2.99
CA PRO A 163 10.71 18.92 2.93
C PRO A 163 11.74 17.84 2.61
N HIS A 164 12.82 18.23 1.96
CA HIS A 164 13.90 17.33 1.53
C HIS A 164 13.47 16.24 0.54
N THR A 165 12.37 16.46 -0.18
CA THR A 165 11.96 15.61 -1.31
C THR A 165 12.06 16.37 -2.63
N PRO A 166 12.21 15.67 -3.78
CA PRO A 166 12.19 16.34 -5.08
C PRO A 166 10.95 17.19 -5.35
N MET A 167 9.83 16.89 -4.68
CA MET A 167 8.55 17.60 -4.84
C MET A 167 8.29 18.66 -3.76
N GLN A 168 9.29 19.01 -2.94
CA GLN A 168 9.11 19.99 -1.85
C GLN A 168 8.63 21.37 -2.34
N TRP A 169 8.96 21.73 -3.58
CA TRP A 169 8.61 23.00 -4.21
C TRP A 169 7.30 22.95 -5.01
N CYS A 170 6.64 21.80 -5.07
CA CYS A 170 5.39 21.67 -5.79
C CYS A 170 4.23 22.28 -4.98
N PRO A 171 3.24 22.89 -5.66
CA PRO A 171 2.05 23.36 -4.97
C PRO A 171 1.23 22.18 -4.44
N MET A 172 0.72 22.33 -3.22
CA MET A 172 -0.34 21.48 -2.70
C MET A 172 -1.68 21.98 -3.23
N ARG A 173 -2.56 21.07 -3.66
CA ARG A 173 -3.94 21.42 -4.04
C ARG A 173 -4.75 21.87 -2.81
N ASP A 174 -5.79 22.65 -3.04
CA ASP A 174 -6.67 23.13 -1.98
C ASP A 174 -7.63 22.03 -1.48
N ALA A 175 -8.32 22.32 -0.37
CA ALA A 175 -9.28 21.39 0.22
C ALA A 175 -10.46 21.09 -0.72
N GLU A 176 -10.92 22.07 -1.49
CA GLU A 176 -12.03 21.92 -2.44
C GLU A 176 -11.71 20.86 -3.49
N TYR A 177 -10.50 20.88 -4.04
CA TYR A 177 -10.00 19.86 -4.93
C TYR A 177 -10.05 18.47 -4.28
N PHE A 178 -9.52 18.29 -3.07
CA PHE A 178 -9.56 16.99 -2.38
C PHE A 178 -10.98 16.52 -2.09
N PHE A 179 -11.89 17.42 -1.74
CA PHE A 179 -13.31 17.11 -1.57
C PHE A 179 -13.95 16.65 -2.88
N SER A 180 -13.61 17.27 -4.01
CA SER A 180 -14.11 16.87 -5.33
C SER A 180 -13.62 15.47 -5.72
N VAL A 181 -12.33 15.18 -5.55
CA VAL A 181 -11.74 13.85 -5.80
C VAL A 181 -12.41 12.79 -4.92
N ARG A 182 -12.57 13.08 -3.62
CA ARG A 182 -13.26 12.19 -2.68
C ARG A 182 -14.68 11.87 -3.15
N SER A 183 -15.40 12.89 -3.60
CA SER A 183 -16.80 12.75 -4.06
C SER A 183 -16.86 11.94 -5.35
N ARG A 184 -15.97 12.21 -6.31
CA ARG A 184 -15.84 11.48 -7.57
C ARG A 184 -15.56 9.99 -7.36
N LEU A 185 -14.55 9.65 -6.56
CA LEU A 185 -14.20 8.25 -6.29
C LEU A 185 -15.28 7.50 -5.51
N ARG A 186 -15.97 8.19 -4.58
CA ARG A 186 -17.15 7.62 -3.91
C ARG A 186 -18.28 7.34 -4.89
N GLU A 187 -18.56 8.25 -5.80
CA GLU A 187 -19.57 8.08 -6.84
C GLU A 187 -19.25 6.89 -7.75
N LEU A 188 -18.03 6.84 -8.30
CA LEU A 188 -17.59 5.75 -9.18
C LEU A 188 -17.67 4.38 -8.50
N SER A 189 -17.33 4.33 -7.21
CA SER A 189 -17.34 3.08 -6.44
C SER A 189 -18.72 2.62 -5.96
N ARG A 190 -19.80 3.40 -6.20
CA ARG A 190 -21.16 3.02 -5.81
C ARG A 190 -21.51 1.66 -6.42
N ARG A 191 -21.84 0.68 -5.57
CA ARG A 191 -22.19 -0.70 -5.97
C ARG A 191 -21.08 -1.42 -6.75
N SER A 192 -19.83 -1.06 -6.49
CA SER A 192 -18.64 -1.74 -7.03
C SER A 192 -17.99 -2.67 -5.98
N PRO A 193 -17.10 -3.59 -6.37
CA PRO A 193 -16.29 -4.37 -5.43
C PRO A 193 -15.18 -3.54 -4.74
N VAL A 194 -15.09 -2.24 -5.07
CA VAL A 194 -14.07 -1.32 -4.58
C VAL A 194 -14.66 -0.48 -3.45
N THR A 195 -13.97 -0.43 -2.31
CA THR A 195 -14.29 0.46 -1.18
C THR A 195 -13.17 1.45 -0.98
N PHE A 196 -13.48 2.74 -1.07
CA PHE A 196 -12.50 3.80 -0.80
C PHE A 196 -12.51 4.26 0.67
N ARG A 197 -11.31 4.46 1.20
CA ARG A 197 -11.03 5.16 2.46
C ARG A 197 -10.15 6.35 2.14
N PHE A 198 -10.35 7.45 2.86
CA PHE A 198 -9.66 8.71 2.60
C PHE A 198 -8.98 9.20 3.86
N HIS A 199 -7.79 9.78 3.73
CA HIS A 199 -7.21 10.57 4.80
C HIS A 199 -8.05 11.81 5.10
N TRP A 200 -7.92 12.31 6.32
CA TRP A 200 -8.55 13.55 6.76
C TRP A 200 -7.94 14.74 6.00
N ILE A 201 -8.77 15.46 5.26
CA ILE A 201 -8.32 16.54 4.36
C ILE A 201 -7.73 17.68 5.20
N GLU A 202 -8.41 18.04 6.28
CA GLU A 202 -8.03 19.10 7.21
C GLU A 202 -6.67 18.82 7.85
N ARG A 203 -6.41 17.55 8.20
CA ARG A 203 -5.10 17.14 8.74
C ARG A 203 -4.00 17.26 7.70
N SER A 204 -4.26 16.89 6.44
CA SER A 204 -3.27 17.03 5.38
C SER A 204 -3.00 18.50 5.03
N VAL A 205 -4.01 19.37 5.09
CA VAL A 205 -3.80 20.82 4.93
C VAL A 205 -2.90 21.35 6.04
N LEU A 206 -3.17 20.98 7.31
CA LEU A 206 -2.31 21.34 8.44
C LEU A 206 -0.89 20.81 8.25
N GLU A 207 -0.75 19.55 7.85
CA GLU A 207 0.53 18.92 7.55
C GLU A 207 1.29 19.65 6.44
N GLY A 208 0.60 20.15 5.42
CA GLY A 208 1.18 20.95 4.34
C GLY A 208 1.59 22.36 4.75
N VAL A 209 0.95 22.95 5.75
CA VAL A 209 1.40 24.20 6.38
C VAL A 209 2.65 23.93 7.20
N ILE A 210 2.63 22.92 8.07
CA ILE A 210 3.78 22.56 8.93
C ILE A 210 5.00 22.16 8.09
N ALA A 211 4.81 21.35 7.04
CA ALA A 211 5.89 20.86 6.17
C ALA A 211 6.61 21.96 5.39
N ARG A 212 5.95 23.10 5.13
CA ARG A 212 6.49 24.26 4.39
C ARG A 212 6.73 25.47 5.28
N GLY A 213 6.36 25.38 6.56
CA GLY A 213 6.52 26.44 7.52
C GLY A 213 7.98 26.70 7.86
N ASP A 214 8.28 27.91 8.27
CA ASP A 214 9.56 28.27 8.87
C ASP A 214 9.35 28.61 10.36
N ARG A 215 10.36 29.21 10.99
CA ARG A 215 10.29 29.66 12.39
C ARG A 215 9.08 30.54 12.73
N ARG A 216 8.43 31.20 11.76
CA ARG A 216 7.24 32.03 12.00
C ARG A 216 6.02 31.20 12.37
N LEU A 217 6.02 29.90 12.07
CA LEU A 217 4.97 28.99 12.50
C LEU A 217 5.10 28.57 13.97
N ALA A 218 6.25 28.85 14.62
CA ALA A 218 6.51 28.42 15.99
C ALA A 218 5.46 28.96 16.97
N ASP A 219 5.15 30.26 16.92
CA ASP A 219 4.18 30.90 17.82
C ASP A 219 2.77 30.28 17.66
N ALA A 220 2.38 29.96 16.43
CA ALA A 220 1.09 29.32 16.15
C ALA A 220 1.03 27.86 16.64
N ILE A 221 2.15 27.14 16.63
CA ILE A 221 2.25 25.78 17.18
C ILE A 221 2.26 25.83 18.71
N GLU A 222 2.97 26.78 19.31
CA GLU A 222 3.03 26.96 20.77
C GLU A 222 1.66 27.33 21.36
N ALA A 223 0.87 28.13 20.64
CA ALA A 223 -0.44 28.58 21.10
C ALA A 223 -1.57 27.54 20.98
N ALA A 224 -1.36 26.42 20.28
CA ALA A 224 -2.38 25.42 19.95
C ALA A 224 -2.49 24.29 20.99
#